data_AF-A0A142FQF5-F1
#
_entry.id   AF-A0A142FQF5-F1
#
_cell.length_a   1.000
_cell.length_b   1.000
_cell.length_c   1.000
_cell.angle_alpha   90.00
_cell.angle_beta   90.00
_cell.angle_gamma   90.00
#
_symmetry.space_group_name_H-M   'P 1'
#
loop_
_entity.id
_entity.type
_entity.pdbx_description
1 polymer ?
#
loop_
_entity_poly.entity_id
_entity_poly.type
_entity_poly.pdbx_seq_one_letter_code
_entity_poly.pdbx_strand_id
1 'polypeptide(L)'
;MTVELGVIEGFYGPMWSWAERGRLMTSLAAHGYSFYLYAPKADSYLRRRWQEPHPADQTAELESFARLCRREGVRFGVGLSPFEIFNRFDDAARETLTAKLRMLDRAGIQELAILFDDMRSEVPELARTQAEIVRWIRDNTKATTISMCPTYYSDDPVLDRVFGERPADYLETLGAELPKDVRVFWTGEEVCSREISPGHLKRVGDRLGRKPVLWDNYPVNDGDRMSRHLHLRAFTGRPANNAAHLAGHAINPALQPALTAIPALTLAESYRQGPNYQYGQALHHAARELLGVDLANQLQTDLLVLQDAGLERISDEKRQALIHTYDAFDHPAANEILRWLAGDYQVTDEMVQTQ
;
A
#
# COMPACT_ATOMS: atom_id res chain seq x y z
N MET A 1 1.92 13.38 19.56
CA MET A 1 2.66 12.20 19.07
C MET A 1 2.42 12.14 17.57
N THR A 2 3.48 12.16 16.76
CA THR A 2 3.39 12.04 15.29
C THR A 2 3.49 10.56 14.94
N VAL A 3 2.49 10.01 14.26
CA VAL A 3 2.55 8.65 13.71
C VAL A 3 3.52 8.64 12.53
N GLU A 4 4.28 7.55 12.36
CA GLU A 4 5.12 7.36 11.18
C GLU A 4 4.24 7.14 9.95
N LEU A 5 4.41 7.96 8.90
CA LEU A 5 3.68 7.82 7.63
C LEU A 5 4.53 7.13 6.57
N GLY A 6 3.88 6.37 5.68
CA GLY A 6 4.56 5.70 4.57
C GLY A 6 3.65 5.30 3.42
N VAL A 7 4.25 4.66 2.42
CA VAL A 7 3.55 4.12 1.25
C VAL A 7 3.86 2.63 1.15
N ILE A 8 2.84 1.81 0.90
CA ILE A 8 3.00 0.42 0.50
C ILE A 8 2.43 0.31 -0.90
N GLU A 9 3.29 0.27 -1.92
CA GLU A 9 2.89 0.04 -3.32
C GLU A 9 2.47 -1.41 -3.46
N GLY A 10 1.28 -1.75 -2.98
CA GLY A 10 0.81 -3.12 -2.81
C GLY A 10 -0.44 -3.47 -3.62
N PHE A 11 -0.74 -2.64 -4.62
CA PHE A 11 -1.90 -2.76 -5.49
C PHE A 11 -1.71 -3.80 -6.60
N TYR A 12 -2.84 -4.26 -7.15
CA TYR A 12 -2.97 -4.99 -8.41
C TYR A 12 -2.98 -4.04 -9.61
N GLY A 13 -2.77 -4.56 -10.83
CA GLY A 13 -2.87 -3.75 -12.06
C GLY A 13 -1.52 -3.35 -12.66
N PRO A 14 -1.49 -2.32 -13.53
CA PRO A 14 -0.27 -1.87 -14.19
C PRO A 14 0.72 -1.24 -13.19
N MET A 15 2.00 -1.61 -13.30
CA MET A 15 3.04 -1.03 -12.46
C MET A 15 3.37 0.40 -12.87
N TRP A 16 3.72 1.22 -11.87
CA TRP A 16 4.32 2.52 -12.11
C TRP A 16 5.70 2.39 -12.77
N SER A 17 6.10 3.42 -13.50
CA SER A 17 7.48 3.64 -13.89
C SER A 17 8.33 4.09 -12.69
N TRP A 18 9.64 3.89 -12.79
CA TRP A 18 10.58 4.35 -11.75
C TRP A 18 10.60 5.87 -11.59
N ALA A 19 10.39 6.62 -12.67
CA ALA A 19 10.30 8.07 -12.63
C ALA A 19 9.04 8.54 -11.89
N GLU A 20 7.91 7.87 -12.06
CA GLU A 20 6.67 8.15 -11.32
C GLU A 20 6.84 7.87 -9.81
N ARG A 21 7.44 6.73 -9.44
CA ARG A 21 7.80 6.42 -8.05
C ARG A 21 8.66 7.51 -7.42
N GLY A 22 9.70 7.94 -8.13
CA GLY A 22 10.61 8.99 -7.70
C GLY A 22 9.89 10.31 -7.42
N ARG A 23 9.05 10.77 -8.37
CA ARG A 23 8.28 12.02 -8.21
C ARG A 23 7.33 11.96 -7.01
N LEU A 24 6.56 10.87 -6.89
CA LEU A 24 5.64 10.71 -5.76
C LEU A 24 6.40 10.76 -4.44
N MET A 25 7.49 9.99 -4.32
CA MET A 25 8.21 9.92 -3.06
C MET A 25 8.87 11.25 -2.68
N THR A 26 9.47 11.97 -3.62
CA THR A 26 10.00 13.32 -3.35
C THR A 26 8.89 14.26 -2.84
N SER A 27 7.71 14.25 -3.46
CA SER A 27 6.59 15.06 -2.99
C SER A 27 6.15 14.66 -1.58
N LEU A 28 5.94 13.37 -1.30
CA LEU A 28 5.44 12.93 0.00
C LEU A 28 6.45 13.07 1.14
N ALA A 29 7.76 12.96 0.86
CA ALA A 29 8.81 13.14 1.85
C ALA A 29 8.74 14.52 2.51
N ALA A 30 8.44 15.57 1.73
CA ALA A 30 8.26 16.93 2.24
C ALA A 30 7.10 17.06 3.25
N HIS A 31 6.15 16.13 3.25
CA HIS A 31 5.00 16.09 4.17
C HIS A 31 5.11 15.05 5.28
N GLY A 32 6.32 14.51 5.50
CA GLY A 32 6.60 13.61 6.62
C GLY A 32 6.37 12.12 6.35
N TYR A 33 6.17 11.73 5.08
CA TYR A 33 6.26 10.32 4.70
C TYR A 33 7.71 9.86 4.77
N SER A 34 7.94 8.77 5.48
CA SER A 34 9.28 8.37 5.95
C SER A 34 9.67 6.95 5.60
N PHE A 35 8.75 6.17 5.01
CA PHE A 35 9.07 4.86 4.47
C PHE A 35 8.27 4.55 3.19
N TYR A 36 8.86 3.72 2.33
CA TYR A 36 8.26 3.20 1.11
C TYR A 36 8.52 1.71 1.01
N LEU A 37 7.47 0.91 0.88
CA LEU A 37 7.57 -0.52 0.58
C LEU A 37 7.17 -0.79 -0.87
N TYR A 38 8.13 -1.25 -1.65
CA TYR A 38 7.91 -1.76 -3.00
C TYR A 38 7.35 -3.18 -2.92
N ALA A 39 6.06 -3.35 -3.18
CA ALA A 39 5.37 -4.64 -3.11
C ALA A 39 4.31 -4.83 -4.22
N PRO A 40 4.50 -4.32 -5.46
CA PRO A 40 3.44 -4.36 -6.45
C PRO A 40 3.09 -5.81 -6.77
N LYS A 41 1.80 -6.16 -6.75
CA LYS A 41 1.35 -7.54 -6.95
C LYS A 41 1.77 -8.08 -8.33
N ALA A 42 1.87 -7.19 -9.31
CA ALA A 42 2.34 -7.51 -10.66
C ALA A 42 3.82 -7.92 -10.76
N ASP A 43 4.67 -7.62 -9.77
CA ASP A 43 6.06 -8.10 -9.77
C ASP A 43 6.12 -9.56 -9.32
N SER A 44 6.06 -10.46 -10.30
CA SER A 44 6.11 -11.90 -10.05
C SER A 44 7.35 -12.37 -9.28
N TYR A 45 8.49 -11.66 -9.38
CA TYR A 45 9.72 -12.02 -8.66
C TYR A 45 9.65 -11.70 -7.16
N LEU A 46 8.62 -11.00 -6.70
CA LEU A 46 8.32 -10.80 -5.28
C LEU A 46 7.16 -11.65 -4.80
N ARG A 47 6.50 -12.40 -5.71
CA ARG A 47 5.33 -13.24 -5.40
C ARG A 47 5.45 -14.63 -6.00
N ARG A 48 4.82 -14.91 -7.14
CA ARG A 48 4.71 -16.29 -7.68
C ARG A 48 6.03 -16.93 -8.10
N ARG A 49 6.99 -16.11 -8.54
CA ARG A 49 8.35 -16.50 -8.97
C ARG A 49 9.40 -15.99 -7.97
N TRP A 50 9.04 -15.90 -6.68
CA TRP A 50 9.91 -15.34 -5.65
C TRP A 50 11.26 -16.07 -5.53
N GLN A 51 11.31 -17.35 -5.91
CA GLN A 51 12.53 -18.16 -5.93
C GLN A 51 13.54 -17.68 -6.98
N GLU A 52 13.07 -16.96 -7.99
CA GLU A 52 13.90 -16.49 -9.10
C GLU A 52 14.49 -15.10 -8.78
N PRO A 53 15.74 -14.84 -9.22
CA PRO A 53 16.30 -13.50 -9.12
C PRO A 53 15.58 -12.57 -10.09
N HIS A 54 15.46 -11.30 -9.71
CA HIS A 54 15.09 -10.25 -10.64
C HIS A 54 16.12 -10.18 -11.78
N PRO A 55 15.70 -9.82 -13.01
CA PRO A 55 16.60 -9.41 -14.08
C PRO A 55 17.56 -8.30 -13.63
N ALA A 56 18.74 -8.23 -14.25
CA ALA A 56 19.81 -7.33 -13.83
C ALA A 56 19.43 -5.84 -13.97
N ASP A 57 18.70 -5.50 -15.03
CA ASP A 57 18.13 -4.17 -15.26
C ASP A 57 17.10 -3.79 -14.19
N GLN A 58 16.18 -4.70 -13.86
CA GLN A 58 15.19 -4.47 -12.79
C GLN A 58 15.85 -4.32 -11.42
N THR A 59 16.91 -5.09 -11.15
CA THR A 59 17.71 -4.97 -9.92
C THR A 59 18.41 -3.61 -9.83
N ALA A 60 18.99 -3.13 -10.94
CA ALA A 60 19.66 -1.83 -10.99
C ALA A 60 18.67 -0.67 -10.74
N GLU A 61 17.44 -0.79 -11.21
CA GLU A 61 16.39 0.19 -10.95
C GLU A 61 15.94 0.20 -9.48
N LEU A 62 15.77 -0.97 -8.85
CA LEU A 62 15.50 -1.08 -7.41
C LEU A 62 16.59 -0.38 -6.59
N GLU A 63 17.86 -0.63 -6.91
CA GLU A 63 18.99 0.03 -6.27
C GLU A 63 18.99 1.56 -6.47
N SER A 64 18.65 2.01 -7.68
CA SER A 64 18.55 3.43 -8.02
C SER A 64 17.47 4.13 -7.21
N PHE A 65 16.30 3.48 -7.11
CA PHE A 65 15.19 3.99 -6.31
C PHE A 65 15.48 3.94 -4.81
N ALA A 66 16.15 2.91 -4.31
CA ALA A 66 16.63 2.86 -2.93
C ALA A 66 17.58 4.02 -2.61
N ARG A 67 18.50 4.37 -3.53
CA ARG A 67 19.36 5.55 -3.40
C ARG A 67 18.55 6.84 -3.40
N LEU A 68 17.51 6.96 -4.23
CA LEU A 68 16.63 8.14 -4.24
C LEU A 68 15.94 8.29 -2.89
N CYS A 69 15.26 7.26 -2.39
CA CYS A 69 14.58 7.28 -1.09
C CYS A 69 15.54 7.72 0.02
N ARG A 70 16.75 7.15 0.08
CA ARG A 70 17.76 7.55 1.08
C ARG A 70 18.15 9.02 1.01
N ARG A 71 18.26 9.61 -0.19
CA ARG A 71 18.55 11.05 -0.33
C ARG A 71 17.40 11.93 0.18
N GLU A 72 16.16 11.47 0.01
CA GLU A 72 14.95 12.13 0.51
C GLU A 72 14.69 11.86 2.01
N GLY A 73 15.56 11.09 2.69
CA GLY A 73 15.36 10.71 4.10
C GLY A 73 14.28 9.64 4.31
N VAL A 74 13.91 8.91 3.25
CA VAL A 74 12.88 7.87 3.25
C VAL A 74 13.52 6.50 3.38
N ARG A 75 13.04 5.69 4.33
CA ARG A 75 13.42 4.28 4.49
C ARG A 75 12.82 3.46 3.34
N PHE A 76 13.66 2.96 2.45
CA PHE A 76 13.23 2.08 1.38
C PHE A 76 13.17 0.62 1.84
N GLY A 77 12.09 -0.07 1.51
CA GLY A 77 11.94 -1.49 1.73
C GLY A 77 11.20 -2.21 0.61
N VAL A 78 11.17 -3.53 0.73
CA VAL A 78 10.51 -4.43 -0.23
C VAL A 78 9.52 -5.31 0.50
N GLY A 79 8.35 -5.52 -0.10
CA GLY A 79 7.42 -6.58 0.27
C GLY A 79 7.73 -7.85 -0.49
N LEU A 80 8.01 -8.93 0.22
CA LEU A 80 8.19 -10.27 -0.33
C LEU A 80 7.00 -11.12 0.10
N SER A 81 6.23 -11.60 -0.88
CA SER A 81 5.22 -12.63 -0.71
C SER A 81 5.83 -13.98 -1.10
N PRO A 82 6.46 -14.73 -0.19
CA PRO A 82 7.02 -16.04 -0.52
C PRO A 82 5.89 -17.04 -0.75
N PHE A 83 5.28 -16.98 -1.93
CA PHE A 83 4.05 -17.68 -2.27
C PHE A 83 4.19 -19.18 -1.97
N GLU A 84 3.20 -19.72 -1.24
CA GLU A 84 3.12 -21.12 -0.81
C GLU A 84 4.25 -21.65 0.08
N ILE A 85 5.20 -20.81 0.54
CA ILE A 85 6.33 -21.29 1.34
C ILE A 85 5.89 -21.95 2.67
N PHE A 86 4.77 -21.51 3.23
CA PHE A 86 4.22 -22.05 4.47
C PHE A 86 3.70 -23.48 4.33
N ASN A 87 3.43 -23.96 3.09
CA ASN A 87 3.04 -25.35 2.86
C ASN A 87 4.21 -26.32 3.12
N ARG A 88 5.45 -25.86 2.94
CA ARG A 88 6.66 -26.66 3.13
C ARG A 88 7.89 -25.78 3.36
N PHE A 89 8.18 -25.48 4.62
CA PHE A 89 9.36 -24.70 5.02
C PHE A 89 10.53 -25.59 5.45
N ASP A 90 11.09 -26.35 4.51
CA ASP A 90 12.24 -27.24 4.72
C ASP A 90 13.58 -26.60 4.33
N ASP A 91 14.67 -27.37 4.37
CA ASP A 91 16.02 -26.85 4.07
C ASP A 91 16.17 -26.34 2.64
N ALA A 92 15.46 -26.92 1.67
CA ALA A 92 15.46 -26.43 0.30
C ALA A 92 14.78 -25.05 0.19
N ALA A 93 13.62 -24.89 0.85
CA ALA A 93 12.94 -23.59 0.93
C ALA A 93 13.84 -22.52 1.59
N ARG A 94 14.55 -22.88 2.67
CA ARG A 94 15.51 -22.01 3.36
C ARG A 94 16.70 -21.62 2.49
N GLU A 95 17.24 -22.53 1.68
CA GLU A 95 18.34 -22.23 0.75
C GLU A 95 17.90 -21.23 -0.32
N THR A 96 16.74 -21.47 -0.95
CA THR A 96 16.17 -20.55 -1.95
C THR A 96 15.89 -19.16 -1.35
N LEU A 97 15.31 -19.13 -0.14
CA LEU A 97 15.04 -17.88 0.56
C LEU A 97 16.34 -17.14 0.92
N THR A 98 17.38 -17.86 1.33
CA THR A 98 18.71 -17.27 1.58
C THR A 98 19.25 -16.55 0.35
N ALA A 99 19.11 -17.16 -0.84
CA ALA A 99 19.55 -16.54 -2.09
C ALA A 99 18.76 -15.26 -2.38
N LYS A 100 17.44 -15.27 -2.17
CA LYS A 100 16.57 -14.10 -2.35
C LYS A 100 16.91 -12.97 -1.37
N LEU A 101 17.09 -13.29 -0.09
CA LEU A 101 17.47 -12.31 0.94
C LEU A 101 18.81 -11.64 0.60
N ARG A 102 19.82 -12.40 0.17
CA ARG A 102 21.11 -11.85 -0.26
C ARG A 102 20.98 -10.88 -1.43
N MET A 103 20.07 -11.15 -2.37
CA MET A 103 19.80 -10.26 -3.49
C MET A 103 19.19 -8.93 -2.99
N LEU A 104 18.17 -9.00 -2.15
CA LEU A 104 17.51 -7.83 -1.57
C LEU A 104 18.46 -7.00 -0.70
N ASP A 105 19.27 -7.66 0.13
CA ASP A 105 20.30 -7.01 0.96
C ASP A 105 21.34 -6.26 0.10
N ARG A 106 21.73 -6.81 -1.06
CA ARG A 106 22.62 -6.14 -2.01
C ARG A 106 21.98 -4.92 -2.66
N ALA A 107 20.67 -4.97 -2.90
CA ALA A 107 19.91 -3.82 -3.37
C ALA A 107 19.86 -2.67 -2.32
N GLY A 108 20.23 -2.97 -1.07
CA GLY A 108 20.35 -2.00 0.01
C GLY A 108 19.01 -1.63 0.62
N ILE A 109 18.08 -2.57 0.71
CA ILE A 109 16.82 -2.39 1.44
C ILE A 109 17.11 -2.17 2.93
N GLN A 110 16.29 -1.33 3.56
CA GLN A 110 16.34 -1.06 4.99
C GLN A 110 15.17 -1.69 5.73
N GLU A 111 14.07 -1.95 5.02
CA GLU A 111 12.90 -2.65 5.54
C GLU A 111 12.54 -3.85 4.64
N LEU A 112 12.20 -4.97 5.27
CA LEU A 112 11.69 -6.15 4.58
C LEU A 112 10.33 -6.52 5.17
N ALA A 113 9.30 -6.51 4.34
CA ALA A 113 7.95 -6.91 4.69
C ALA A 113 7.68 -8.33 4.18
N ILE A 114 7.23 -9.23 5.04
CA ILE A 114 6.88 -10.61 4.68
C ILE A 114 5.36 -10.74 4.57
N LEU A 115 4.88 -11.02 3.39
CA LEU A 115 3.50 -10.80 2.99
C LEU A 115 2.77 -12.14 2.83
N PHE A 116 1.87 -12.45 3.76
CA PHE A 116 1.03 -13.65 3.73
C PHE A 116 -0.43 -13.38 3.31
N ASP A 117 -0.72 -12.17 2.83
CA ASP A 117 -2.00 -11.79 2.23
C ASP A 117 -2.29 -12.56 0.94
N ASP A 118 -3.58 -12.68 0.62
CA ASP A 118 -4.08 -13.22 -0.64
C ASP A 118 -3.63 -14.65 -0.95
N MET A 119 -3.53 -15.47 0.10
CA MET A 119 -3.18 -16.88 0.02
C MET A 119 -4.13 -17.71 0.87
N ARG A 120 -4.80 -18.67 0.25
CA ARG A 120 -5.54 -19.71 0.97
C ARG A 120 -4.54 -20.62 1.68
N SER A 121 -4.82 -20.94 2.94
CA SER A 121 -3.99 -21.86 3.70
C SER A 121 -4.85 -22.80 4.52
N GLU A 122 -4.57 -24.10 4.40
CA GLU A 122 -5.15 -25.15 5.24
C GLU A 122 -4.09 -25.69 6.23
N VAL A 123 -2.97 -24.97 6.38
CA VAL A 123 -1.86 -25.40 7.24
C VAL A 123 -2.30 -25.37 8.71
N PRO A 124 -2.18 -26.50 9.44
CA PRO A 124 -2.37 -26.53 10.88
C PRO A 124 -1.41 -25.55 11.55
N GLU A 125 -1.84 -24.87 12.61
CA GLU A 125 -1.01 -23.89 13.34
C GLU A 125 -0.45 -22.75 12.47
N LEU A 126 -1.22 -22.28 11.46
CA LEU A 126 -0.81 -21.25 10.49
C LEU A 126 -0.04 -20.06 11.11
N ALA A 127 -0.53 -19.52 12.23
CA ALA A 127 0.12 -18.41 12.93
C ALA A 127 1.55 -18.75 13.40
N ARG A 128 1.78 -19.96 13.93
CA ARG A 128 3.10 -20.42 14.36
C ARG A 128 4.04 -20.59 13.17
N THR A 129 3.55 -21.19 12.09
CA THR A 129 4.32 -21.39 10.85
C THR A 129 4.76 -20.05 10.26
N GLN A 130 3.85 -19.07 10.18
CA GLN A 130 4.20 -17.73 9.72
C GLN A 130 5.22 -17.05 10.63
N ALA A 131 5.06 -17.18 11.95
CA ALA A 131 6.02 -16.63 12.90
C ALA A 131 7.40 -17.29 12.79
N GLU A 132 7.47 -18.61 12.54
CA GLU A 132 8.72 -19.33 12.30
C GLU A 132 9.44 -18.79 11.05
N ILE A 133 8.73 -18.66 9.93
CA ILE A 133 9.27 -18.13 8.68
C ILE A 133 9.80 -16.71 8.88
N VAL A 134 9.00 -15.84 9.51
CA VAL A 134 9.39 -14.44 9.77
C VAL A 134 10.62 -14.37 10.68
N ARG A 135 10.67 -15.20 11.74
CA ARG A 135 11.84 -15.27 12.64
C ARG A 135 13.08 -15.71 11.89
N TRP A 136 12.97 -16.75 11.07
CA TRP A 136 14.09 -17.22 10.25
C TRP A 136 14.57 -16.12 9.28
N ILE A 137 13.65 -15.42 8.61
CA ILE A 137 14.01 -14.34 7.69
C ILE A 137 14.71 -13.20 8.42
N ARG A 138 14.14 -12.74 9.55
CA ARG A 138 14.71 -11.70 10.41
C ARG A 138 16.15 -12.01 10.77
N ASP A 139 16.45 -13.26 11.10
CA ASP A 139 17.79 -13.69 11.52
C ASP A 139 18.78 -13.86 10.35
N ASN A 140 18.30 -13.81 9.09
CA ASN A 140 19.10 -14.06 7.88
C ASN A 140 19.17 -12.88 6.89
N THR A 141 18.45 -11.77 7.13
CA THR A 141 18.54 -10.54 6.32
C THR A 141 19.38 -9.47 6.99
N LYS A 142 19.86 -8.49 6.22
CA LYS A 142 20.51 -7.26 6.72
C LYS A 142 19.54 -6.09 6.90
N ALA A 143 18.27 -6.23 6.48
CA ALA A 143 17.26 -5.22 6.72
C ALA A 143 17.12 -4.95 8.23
N THR A 144 17.04 -3.67 8.62
CA THR A 144 17.01 -3.27 10.02
C THR A 144 15.59 -3.19 10.58
N THR A 145 14.58 -3.12 9.70
CA THR A 145 13.16 -3.16 10.06
C THR A 145 12.52 -4.37 9.40
N ILE A 146 11.79 -5.16 10.18
CA ILE A 146 11.00 -6.29 9.68
C ILE A 146 9.53 -6.02 9.94
N SER A 147 8.73 -6.17 8.88
CA SER A 147 7.28 -6.07 8.92
C SER A 147 6.67 -7.37 8.40
N MET A 148 5.43 -7.66 8.76
CA MET A 148 4.70 -8.78 8.16
C MET A 148 3.23 -8.45 7.96
N CYS A 149 2.66 -8.94 6.86
CA CYS A 149 1.21 -8.96 6.64
C CYS A 149 0.70 -10.37 6.96
N PRO A 150 -0.15 -10.54 7.99
CA PRO A 150 -0.76 -11.83 8.26
C PRO A 150 -1.75 -12.22 7.16
N THR A 151 -2.12 -13.50 7.07
CA THR A 151 -3.17 -13.95 6.14
C THR A 151 -4.53 -13.34 6.48
N TYR A 152 -4.85 -13.27 7.77
CA TYR A 152 -6.04 -12.58 8.27
C TYR A 152 -5.63 -11.19 8.77
N TYR A 153 -5.55 -10.24 7.83
CA TYR A 153 -5.08 -8.86 8.04
C TYR A 153 -6.20 -7.84 8.31
N SER A 154 -7.44 -8.32 8.48
CA SER A 154 -8.63 -7.52 8.76
C SER A 154 -9.63 -8.33 9.58
N ASP A 155 -10.57 -7.67 10.28
CA ASP A 155 -11.77 -8.33 10.83
C ASP A 155 -12.81 -8.67 9.75
N ASP A 156 -12.54 -8.33 8.48
CA ASP A 156 -13.45 -8.56 7.35
C ASP A 156 -13.77 -10.06 7.16
N PRO A 157 -15.06 -10.47 7.24
CA PRO A 157 -15.46 -11.85 7.00
C PRO A 157 -15.21 -12.34 5.57
N VAL A 158 -14.90 -11.44 4.62
CA VAL A 158 -14.51 -11.85 3.27
C VAL A 158 -13.23 -12.69 3.28
N LEU A 159 -12.31 -12.42 4.22
CA LEU A 159 -11.06 -13.19 4.32
C LEU A 159 -11.35 -14.66 4.69
N ASP A 160 -12.33 -14.92 5.56
CA ASP A 160 -12.72 -16.28 5.93
C ASP A 160 -13.34 -17.05 4.75
N ARG A 161 -14.09 -16.33 3.92
CA ARG A 161 -14.73 -16.90 2.72
C ARG A 161 -13.72 -17.27 1.65
N VAL A 162 -12.68 -16.45 1.48
CA VAL A 162 -11.70 -16.61 0.40
C VAL A 162 -10.51 -17.47 0.83
N PHE A 163 -10.03 -17.33 2.06
CA PHE A 163 -8.82 -18.00 2.55
C PHE A 163 -9.08 -19.22 3.45
N GLY A 164 -10.33 -19.46 3.83
CA GLY A 164 -10.73 -20.50 4.78
C GLY A 164 -11.04 -19.93 6.16
N GLU A 165 -11.66 -20.74 7.02
CA GLU A 165 -12.03 -20.30 8.37
C GLU A 165 -10.79 -19.93 9.19
N ARG A 166 -10.76 -18.69 9.72
CA ARG A 166 -9.62 -18.25 10.53
C ARG A 166 -9.59 -18.94 11.89
N PRO A 167 -8.41 -19.33 12.40
CA PRO A 167 -8.29 -19.83 13.77
C PRO A 167 -8.76 -18.77 14.78
N ALA A 168 -9.48 -19.19 15.82
CA ALA A 168 -10.09 -18.28 16.79
C ALA A 168 -9.05 -17.41 17.54
N ASP A 169 -7.88 -17.97 17.82
CA ASP A 169 -6.76 -17.37 18.54
C ASP A 169 -5.63 -16.91 17.61
N TYR A 170 -5.91 -16.75 16.31
CA TYR A 170 -4.88 -16.49 15.30
C TYR A 170 -4.00 -15.27 15.62
N LEU A 171 -4.59 -14.12 15.99
CA LEU A 171 -3.83 -12.91 16.29
C LEU A 171 -3.07 -13.02 17.63
N GLU A 172 -3.68 -13.66 18.62
CA GLU A 172 -3.08 -13.92 19.93
C GLU A 172 -1.84 -14.80 19.80
N THR A 173 -1.96 -15.92 19.08
CA THR A 173 -0.86 -16.85 18.80
C THR A 173 0.21 -16.16 17.96
N LEU A 174 -0.15 -15.42 16.90
CA LEU A 174 0.81 -14.67 16.10
C LEU A 174 1.56 -13.62 16.94
N GLY A 175 0.85 -12.87 17.79
CA GLY A 175 1.42 -11.86 18.68
C GLY A 175 2.36 -12.42 19.76
N ALA A 176 2.08 -13.65 20.23
CA ALA A 176 2.93 -14.37 21.18
C ALA A 176 4.21 -14.91 20.53
N GLU A 177 4.10 -15.47 19.32
CA GLU A 177 5.19 -16.19 18.64
C GLU A 177 6.13 -15.28 17.83
N LEU A 178 5.62 -14.16 17.29
CA LEU A 178 6.45 -13.22 16.55
C LEU A 178 7.45 -12.51 17.47
N PRO A 179 8.72 -12.34 17.04
CA PRO A 179 9.67 -11.45 17.70
C PRO A 179 9.06 -10.06 17.95
N LYS A 180 9.36 -9.46 19.10
CA LYS A 180 8.67 -8.24 19.58
C LYS A 180 8.99 -6.99 18.74
N ASP A 181 10.08 -7.01 18.00
CA ASP A 181 10.51 -5.96 17.08
C ASP A 181 9.87 -6.06 15.68
N VAL A 182 9.19 -7.17 15.37
CA VAL A 182 8.45 -7.32 14.10
C VAL A 182 7.16 -6.50 14.14
N ARG A 183 7.00 -5.66 13.12
CA ARG A 183 5.79 -4.87 12.88
C ARG A 183 4.73 -5.72 12.17
N VAL A 184 3.46 -5.50 12.47
CA VAL A 184 2.35 -6.29 11.91
C VAL A 184 1.38 -5.34 11.20
N PHE A 185 1.12 -5.61 9.92
CA PHE A 185 0.15 -4.85 9.13
C PHE A 185 -1.28 -5.22 9.47
N TRP A 186 -2.17 -4.24 9.34
CA TRP A 186 -3.60 -4.38 9.56
C TRP A 186 -4.37 -3.37 8.70
N THR A 187 -5.50 -3.77 8.11
CA THR A 187 -6.28 -2.90 7.21
C THR A 187 -7.56 -2.33 7.86
N GLY A 188 -7.92 -2.81 9.06
CA GLY A 188 -9.09 -2.36 9.81
C GLY A 188 -10.21 -3.40 9.90
N GLU A 189 -11.45 -2.93 10.06
CA GLU A 189 -12.64 -3.80 10.16
C GLU A 189 -13.07 -4.39 8.82
N GLU A 190 -12.66 -3.74 7.72
CA GLU A 190 -12.86 -4.20 6.35
C GLU A 190 -11.51 -4.19 5.61
N VAL A 191 -11.39 -4.95 4.52
CA VAL A 191 -10.21 -4.88 3.64
C VAL A 191 -9.99 -3.43 3.18
N CYS A 192 -11.05 -2.78 2.70
CA CYS A 192 -11.09 -1.36 2.39
C CYS A 192 -11.99 -0.64 3.41
N SER A 193 -11.45 -0.41 4.62
CA SER A 193 -12.22 0.14 5.74
C SER A 193 -12.81 1.52 5.46
N ARG A 194 -14.11 1.69 5.71
CA ARG A 194 -14.75 3.02 5.68
C ARG A 194 -14.26 3.94 6.80
N GLU A 195 -14.05 3.40 7.99
CA GLU A 195 -13.56 4.09 9.18
C GLU A 195 -12.70 3.14 10.00
N ILE A 196 -11.70 3.67 10.72
CA ILE A 196 -10.89 2.92 11.67
C ILE A 196 -10.86 3.71 12.98
N SER A 197 -11.51 3.20 14.02
CA SER A 197 -11.60 3.88 15.32
C SER A 197 -10.42 3.54 16.26
N PRO A 198 -10.11 4.41 17.24
CA PRO A 198 -9.11 4.11 18.27
C PRO A 198 -9.43 2.87 19.09
N GLY A 199 -10.73 2.63 19.36
CA GLY A 199 -11.19 1.46 20.10
C GLY A 199 -10.89 0.15 19.36
N HIS A 200 -11.12 0.13 18.04
CA HIS A 200 -10.74 -0.98 17.18
C HIS A 200 -9.22 -1.23 17.21
N LEU A 201 -8.42 -0.18 17.00
CA LEU A 201 -6.96 -0.30 17.02
C LEU A 201 -6.42 -0.76 18.37
N LYS A 202 -7.00 -0.30 19.47
CA LYS A 202 -6.65 -0.78 20.82
C LYS A 202 -6.93 -2.27 20.96
N ARG A 203 -8.13 -2.74 20.57
CA ARG A 203 -8.50 -4.16 20.60
C ARG A 203 -7.51 -5.01 19.81
N VAL A 204 -7.20 -4.62 18.58
CA VAL A 204 -6.22 -5.33 17.73
C VAL A 204 -4.83 -5.32 18.38
N GLY A 205 -4.41 -4.17 18.92
CA GLY A 205 -3.12 -4.07 19.60
C GLY A 205 -3.01 -4.90 20.88
N ASP A 206 -4.10 -5.03 21.65
CA ASP A 206 -4.18 -5.90 22.83
C ASP A 206 -4.03 -7.38 22.42
N ARG A 207 -4.70 -7.82 21.34
CA ARG A 207 -4.60 -9.20 20.81
C ARG A 207 -3.21 -9.53 20.28
N LEU A 208 -2.61 -8.63 19.50
CA LEU A 208 -1.25 -8.80 18.95
C LEU A 208 -0.15 -8.60 20.00
N GLY A 209 -0.47 -8.01 21.16
CA GLY A 209 0.50 -7.59 22.17
C GLY A 209 1.48 -6.51 21.68
N ARG A 210 1.10 -5.73 20.66
CA ARG A 210 1.88 -4.64 20.04
C ARG A 210 0.98 -3.74 19.21
N LYS A 211 1.37 -2.47 18.99
CA LYS A 211 0.62 -1.57 18.10
C LYS A 211 0.74 -2.03 16.64
N PRO A 212 -0.35 -2.15 15.88
CA PRO A 212 -0.28 -2.48 14.46
C PRO A 212 0.29 -1.30 13.65
N VAL A 213 0.75 -1.60 12.45
CA VAL A 213 0.95 -0.62 11.37
C VAL A 213 -0.28 -0.68 10.48
N LEU A 214 -0.95 0.45 10.25
CA LEU A 214 -2.03 0.45 9.27
C LEU A 214 -1.45 0.33 7.86
N TRP A 215 -1.95 -0.67 7.12
CA TRP A 215 -1.90 -0.69 5.67
C TRP A 215 -3.29 -0.27 5.22
N ASP A 216 -3.49 1.04 5.05
CA ASP A 216 -4.79 1.61 4.75
C ASP A 216 -5.06 1.52 3.25
N ASN A 217 -6.09 0.75 2.86
CA ASN A 217 -6.50 0.60 1.46
C ASN A 217 -7.28 1.84 0.98
N TYR A 218 -6.62 2.99 1.07
CA TYR A 218 -7.02 4.26 0.49
C TYR A 218 -5.73 5.05 0.17
N PRO A 219 -5.58 5.62 -1.04
CA PRO A 219 -6.58 5.77 -2.12
C PRO A 219 -6.64 4.62 -3.14
N VAL A 220 -6.06 3.44 -2.89
CA VAL A 220 -6.04 2.34 -3.87
C VAL A 220 -7.35 2.14 -4.64
N ASN A 221 -7.25 1.94 -5.95
CA ASN A 221 -8.37 1.76 -6.88
C ASN A 221 -8.11 0.63 -7.90
N ASP A 222 -7.65 -0.51 -7.40
CA ASP A 222 -7.09 -1.62 -8.19
C ASP A 222 -8.02 -2.82 -8.40
N GLY A 223 -9.27 -2.74 -7.95
CA GLY A 223 -10.31 -3.70 -8.32
C GLY A 223 -11.04 -3.32 -9.61
N ASP A 224 -11.67 -4.29 -10.28
CA ASP A 224 -12.42 -4.06 -11.53
C ASP A 224 -13.40 -2.87 -11.44
N ARG A 225 -14.19 -2.84 -10.37
CA ARG A 225 -15.10 -1.71 -10.12
C ARG A 225 -14.37 -0.44 -9.70
N MET A 226 -13.37 -0.55 -8.82
CA MET A 226 -12.69 0.62 -8.24
C MET A 226 -11.85 1.38 -9.28
N SER A 227 -11.20 0.67 -10.21
CA SER A 227 -10.41 1.26 -11.29
C SER A 227 -11.20 2.17 -12.23
N ARG A 228 -12.53 2.03 -12.23
CA ARG A 228 -13.47 2.91 -12.94
C ARG A 228 -13.71 4.24 -12.23
N HIS A 229 -13.03 4.51 -11.11
CA HIS A 229 -13.13 5.72 -10.31
C HIS A 229 -11.74 6.25 -9.95
N LEU A 230 -11.57 7.57 -9.96
CA LEU A 230 -10.37 8.22 -9.44
C LEU A 230 -10.59 8.57 -7.96
N HIS A 231 -9.85 7.92 -7.05
CA HIS A 231 -9.95 8.19 -5.61
C HIS A 231 -9.12 9.41 -5.22
N LEU A 232 -9.80 10.56 -5.12
CA LEU A 232 -9.18 11.89 -4.96
C LEU A 232 -9.53 12.58 -3.64
N ARG A 233 -10.62 12.16 -2.97
CA ARG A 233 -11.12 12.81 -1.76
C ARG A 233 -10.07 12.86 -0.64
N ALA A 234 -10.18 13.86 0.21
CA ALA A 234 -9.35 13.93 1.39
C ALA A 234 -9.65 12.77 2.36
N PHE A 235 -8.65 12.34 3.11
CA PHE A 235 -8.80 11.30 4.12
C PHE A 235 -9.87 11.67 5.15
N THR A 236 -10.74 10.72 5.46
CA THR A 236 -11.75 10.80 6.53
C THR A 236 -11.88 9.45 7.23
N GLY A 237 -12.49 9.42 8.43
CA GLY A 237 -12.69 8.18 9.19
C GLY A 237 -11.40 7.64 9.84
N ARG A 238 -10.31 8.42 9.86
CA ARG A 238 -9.05 8.09 10.53
C ARG A 238 -8.74 9.21 11.54
N PRO A 239 -9.45 9.28 12.67
CA PRO A 239 -9.27 10.39 13.60
C PRO A 239 -7.83 10.41 14.14
N ALA A 240 -7.28 11.61 14.36
CA ALA A 240 -5.85 11.77 14.69
C ALA A 240 -5.43 11.07 16.00
N ASN A 241 -6.37 10.80 16.91
CA ASN A 241 -6.13 10.01 18.12
C ASN A 241 -5.76 8.54 17.83
N ASN A 242 -5.99 8.03 16.62
CA ASN A 242 -5.42 6.76 16.15
C ASN A 242 -3.90 6.69 16.32
N ALA A 243 -3.20 7.83 16.22
CA ALA A 243 -1.74 7.87 16.38
C ALA A 243 -1.24 7.28 17.71
N ALA A 244 -2.05 7.33 18.77
CA ALA A 244 -1.69 6.73 20.06
C ALA A 244 -1.66 5.18 20.02
N HIS A 245 -2.39 4.57 19.08
CA HIS A 245 -2.60 3.12 18.96
C HIS A 245 -1.84 2.49 17.78
N LEU A 246 -1.09 3.28 17.00
CA LEU A 246 -0.37 2.82 15.82
C LEU A 246 1.15 2.84 16.02
N ALA A 247 1.81 1.87 15.37
CA ALA A 247 3.25 1.88 15.14
C ALA A 247 3.60 2.62 13.83
N GLY A 248 2.64 2.76 12.92
CA GLY A 248 2.77 3.50 11.67
C GLY A 248 1.44 3.50 10.90
N HIS A 249 1.35 4.34 9.88
CA HIS A 249 0.22 4.40 8.97
C HIS A 249 0.74 4.57 7.54
N ALA A 250 0.63 3.50 6.76
CA ALA A 250 0.98 3.46 5.36
C ALA A 250 -0.28 3.47 4.50
N ILE A 251 -0.26 4.21 3.40
CA ILE A 251 -1.31 4.16 2.38
C ILE A 251 -0.99 3.06 1.37
N ASN A 252 -2.02 2.33 0.92
CA ASN A 252 -1.99 1.65 -0.37
C ASN A 252 -2.40 2.68 -1.44
N PRO A 253 -1.48 3.08 -2.34
CA PRO A 253 -1.73 4.15 -3.28
C PRO A 253 -2.66 3.70 -4.43
N ALA A 254 -3.19 4.66 -5.18
CA ALA A 254 -3.99 4.42 -6.38
C ALA A 254 -3.09 4.03 -7.57
N LEU A 255 -3.67 3.54 -8.66
CA LEU A 255 -2.92 3.25 -9.89
C LEU A 255 -2.31 4.52 -10.52
N GLN A 256 -2.82 5.70 -10.14
CA GLN A 256 -2.38 7.02 -10.60
C GLN A 256 -1.43 7.65 -9.57
N PRO A 257 -0.10 7.66 -9.79
CA PRO A 257 0.87 8.11 -8.80
C PRO A 257 0.80 9.61 -8.50
N ALA A 258 0.64 10.49 -9.50
CA ALA A 258 0.53 11.93 -9.24
C ALA A 258 -0.78 12.28 -8.53
N LEU A 259 -1.90 11.68 -8.92
CA LEU A 259 -3.19 11.87 -8.25
C LEU A 259 -3.21 11.28 -6.82
N THR A 260 -2.49 10.19 -6.57
CA THR A 260 -2.32 9.59 -5.22
C THR A 260 -1.78 10.60 -4.20
N ALA A 261 -0.93 11.53 -4.63
CA ALA A 261 -0.33 12.50 -3.73
C ALA A 261 -1.38 13.40 -3.04
N ILE A 262 -2.52 13.67 -3.69
CA ILE A 262 -3.57 14.54 -3.17
C ILE A 262 -4.15 13.99 -1.85
N PRO A 263 -4.78 12.80 -1.82
CA PRO A 263 -5.25 12.22 -0.57
C PRO A 263 -4.10 11.99 0.42
N ALA A 264 -2.91 11.58 -0.04
CA ALA A 264 -1.77 11.37 0.86
C ALA A 264 -1.40 12.63 1.68
N LEU A 265 -1.34 13.80 1.05
CA LEU A 265 -1.09 15.08 1.76
C LEU A 265 -2.17 15.36 2.81
N THR A 266 -3.43 15.04 2.51
CA THR A 266 -4.54 15.24 3.44
C THR A 266 -4.48 14.31 4.65
N LEU A 267 -3.89 13.12 4.52
CA LEU A 267 -3.64 12.24 5.67
C LEU A 267 -2.67 12.90 6.65
N ALA A 268 -1.53 13.40 6.16
CA ALA A 268 -0.56 14.12 6.98
C ALA A 268 -1.19 15.36 7.65
N GLU A 269 -2.00 16.09 6.90
CA GLU A 269 -2.75 17.24 7.42
C GLU A 269 -3.74 16.85 8.53
N SER A 270 -4.44 15.72 8.38
CA SER A 270 -5.42 15.25 9.36
C SER A 270 -4.79 14.94 10.71
N TYR A 271 -3.61 14.32 10.73
CA TYR A 271 -2.87 14.08 11.97
C TYR A 271 -2.36 15.38 12.61
N ARG A 272 -1.92 16.33 11.79
CA ARG A 272 -1.40 17.63 12.26
C ARG A 272 -2.50 18.51 12.84
N GLN A 273 -3.67 18.54 12.22
CA GLN A 273 -4.77 19.42 12.62
C GLN A 273 -5.71 18.78 13.67
N GLY A 274 -5.76 17.45 13.74
CA GLY A 274 -6.56 16.74 14.71
C GLY A 274 -8.05 17.14 14.63
N PRO A 275 -8.70 17.51 15.75
CA PRO A 275 -10.11 17.92 15.75
C PRO A 275 -10.44 19.14 14.86
N ASN A 276 -9.43 19.93 14.48
CA ASN A 276 -9.64 21.11 13.61
C ASN A 276 -9.60 20.77 12.12
N TYR A 277 -9.33 19.51 11.76
CA TYR A 277 -9.20 19.07 10.38
C TYR A 277 -10.50 19.23 9.58
N GLN A 278 -10.40 19.89 8.42
CA GLN A 278 -11.53 20.12 7.51
C GLN A 278 -11.23 19.49 6.15
N TYR A 279 -11.74 18.28 5.91
CA TYR A 279 -11.42 17.47 4.73
C TYR A 279 -11.64 18.22 3.40
N GLY A 280 -12.67 19.06 3.28
CA GLY A 280 -12.92 19.85 2.07
C GLY A 280 -11.85 20.92 1.81
N GLN A 281 -11.36 21.58 2.87
CA GLN A 281 -10.28 22.56 2.75
C GLN A 281 -8.94 21.86 2.51
N ALA A 282 -8.68 20.75 3.19
CA ALA A 282 -7.47 19.96 3.02
C ALA A 282 -7.33 19.43 1.59
N LEU A 283 -8.42 18.93 0.98
CA LEU A 283 -8.44 18.53 -0.42
C LEU A 283 -8.01 19.69 -1.33
N HIS A 284 -8.64 20.85 -1.16
CA HIS A 284 -8.37 22.02 -1.99
C HIS A 284 -6.94 22.52 -1.81
N HIS A 285 -6.42 22.53 -0.58
CA HIS A 285 -5.05 22.91 -0.25
C HIS A 285 -4.04 21.96 -0.91
N ALA A 286 -4.19 20.65 -0.69
CA ALA A 286 -3.31 19.64 -1.27
C ALA A 286 -3.32 19.67 -2.81
N ALA A 287 -4.50 19.79 -3.42
CA ALA A 287 -4.62 19.87 -4.87
C ALA A 287 -3.92 21.12 -5.42
N ARG A 288 -4.07 22.29 -4.80
CA ARG A 288 -3.40 23.53 -5.24
C ARG A 288 -1.89 23.46 -5.11
N GLU A 289 -1.39 22.85 -4.04
CA GLU A 289 0.04 22.67 -3.81
C GLU A 289 0.66 21.76 -4.87
N LEU A 290 0.00 20.65 -5.19
CA LEU A 290 0.52 19.64 -6.12
C LEU A 290 0.31 19.98 -7.59
N LEU A 291 -0.80 20.62 -7.94
CA LEU A 291 -1.26 20.78 -9.32
C LEU A 291 -1.19 22.23 -9.83
N GLY A 292 -0.97 23.20 -8.93
CA GLY A 292 -1.20 24.61 -9.21
C GLY A 292 -2.68 25.00 -9.19
N VAL A 293 -2.95 26.30 -9.31
CA VAL A 293 -4.29 26.88 -9.08
C VAL A 293 -5.33 26.39 -10.08
N ASP A 294 -5.00 26.46 -11.36
CA ASP A 294 -5.99 26.26 -12.44
C ASP A 294 -6.40 24.79 -12.54
N LEU A 295 -5.43 23.88 -12.55
CA LEU A 295 -5.71 22.44 -12.59
C LEU A 295 -6.41 21.96 -11.30
N ALA A 296 -6.06 22.49 -10.13
CA ALA A 296 -6.76 22.17 -8.89
C ALA A 296 -8.23 22.61 -8.90
N ASN A 297 -8.52 23.80 -9.42
CA ASN A 297 -9.90 24.30 -9.56
C ASN A 297 -10.70 23.45 -10.56
N GLN A 298 -10.07 23.05 -11.66
CA GLN A 298 -10.68 22.17 -12.64
C GLN A 298 -10.99 20.79 -12.05
N LEU A 299 -10.02 20.17 -11.37
CA LEU A 299 -10.19 18.89 -10.68
C LEU A 299 -11.33 18.95 -9.66
N GLN A 300 -11.41 20.04 -8.88
CA GLN A 300 -12.48 20.25 -7.90
C GLN A 300 -13.86 20.32 -8.58
N THR A 301 -13.95 20.96 -9.74
CA THR A 301 -15.19 21.09 -10.52
C THR A 301 -15.67 19.74 -11.05
N ASP A 302 -14.74 18.90 -11.51
CA ASP A 302 -15.05 17.58 -12.06
C ASP A 302 -15.03 16.45 -11.01
N LEU A 303 -14.77 16.74 -9.73
CA LEU A 303 -14.60 15.73 -8.68
C LEU A 303 -15.76 14.74 -8.61
N LEU A 304 -17.01 15.22 -8.71
CA LEU A 304 -18.21 14.37 -8.71
C LEU A 304 -18.23 13.39 -9.88
N VAL A 305 -17.68 13.78 -11.03
CA VAL A 305 -17.63 12.95 -12.23
C VAL A 305 -16.48 11.95 -12.13
N LEU A 306 -15.28 12.43 -11.79
CA LEU A 306 -14.05 11.63 -11.75
C LEU A 306 -14.09 10.57 -10.64
N GLN A 307 -14.60 10.93 -9.46
CA GLN A 307 -14.63 10.03 -8.31
C GLN A 307 -15.98 9.34 -8.12
N ASP A 308 -17.09 10.08 -8.06
CA ASP A 308 -18.36 9.48 -7.60
C ASP A 308 -19.14 8.82 -8.75
N ALA A 309 -19.16 9.42 -9.94
CA ALA A 309 -19.84 8.85 -11.10
C ALA A 309 -19.02 7.73 -11.77
N GLY A 310 -17.71 7.96 -11.97
CA GLY A 310 -16.80 7.01 -12.60
C GLY A 310 -17.04 6.82 -14.10
N LEU A 311 -16.19 6.03 -14.75
CA LEU A 311 -16.16 5.84 -16.21
C LEU A 311 -17.48 5.40 -16.82
N GLU A 312 -18.26 4.58 -16.11
CA GLU A 312 -19.51 3.99 -16.60
C GLU A 312 -20.63 5.01 -16.80
N ARG A 313 -20.60 6.10 -16.03
CA ARG A 313 -21.68 7.11 -16.01
C ARG A 313 -21.32 8.39 -16.75
N ILE A 314 -20.18 8.41 -17.43
CA ILE A 314 -19.74 9.53 -18.27
C ILE A 314 -20.27 9.31 -19.68
N SER A 315 -21.15 10.20 -20.16
CA SER A 315 -21.58 10.19 -21.56
C SER A 315 -20.42 10.49 -22.50
N ASP A 316 -20.53 10.10 -23.76
CA ASP A 316 -19.47 10.35 -24.75
C ASP A 316 -19.19 11.85 -24.92
N GLU A 317 -20.21 12.70 -24.89
CA GLU A 317 -20.04 14.15 -24.96
C GLU A 317 -19.27 14.69 -23.74
N LYS A 318 -19.60 14.23 -22.53
CA LYS A 318 -18.88 14.64 -21.32
C LYS A 318 -17.46 14.09 -21.32
N ARG A 319 -17.22 12.87 -21.83
CA ARG A 319 -15.89 12.29 -21.98
C ARG A 319 -15.02 13.15 -22.89
N GLN A 320 -15.51 13.53 -24.07
CA GLN A 320 -14.78 14.39 -25.00
C GLN A 320 -14.50 15.78 -24.42
N ALA A 321 -15.46 16.35 -23.68
CA ALA A 321 -15.26 17.62 -22.98
C ALA A 321 -14.16 17.52 -21.91
N LEU A 322 -14.13 16.44 -21.13
CA LEU A 322 -13.07 16.19 -20.16
C LEU A 322 -11.72 16.03 -20.85
N ILE A 323 -11.63 15.23 -21.92
CA ILE A 323 -10.40 15.05 -22.70
C ILE A 323 -9.86 16.41 -23.16
N HIS A 324 -10.69 17.21 -23.83
CA HIS A 324 -10.28 18.54 -24.28
C HIS A 324 -9.82 19.45 -23.14
N THR A 325 -10.48 19.36 -21.98
CA THR A 325 -10.15 20.17 -20.81
C THR A 325 -8.79 19.78 -20.21
N TYR A 326 -8.54 18.48 -20.01
CA TYR A 326 -7.31 18.01 -19.37
C TYR A 326 -6.10 17.99 -20.31
N ASP A 327 -6.31 17.89 -21.63
CA ASP A 327 -5.26 18.01 -22.66
C ASP A 327 -4.61 19.40 -22.68
N ALA A 328 -5.31 20.43 -22.16
CA ALA A 328 -4.76 21.79 -22.05
C ALA A 328 -3.70 21.95 -20.94
N PHE A 329 -3.50 20.94 -20.08
CA PHE A 329 -2.56 21.00 -18.96
C PHE A 329 -1.35 20.10 -19.20
N ASP A 330 -0.16 20.69 -19.29
CA ASP A 330 1.12 19.96 -19.26
C ASP A 330 1.48 19.59 -17.81
N HIS A 331 0.75 18.59 -17.27
CA HIS A 331 0.94 18.12 -15.90
C HIS A 331 0.73 16.60 -15.80
N PRO A 332 1.59 15.85 -15.05
CA PRO A 332 1.43 14.40 -14.90
C PRO A 332 0.04 13.96 -14.44
N ALA A 333 -0.56 14.68 -13.49
CA ALA A 333 -1.92 14.38 -13.02
C ALA A 333 -2.99 14.54 -14.10
N ALA A 334 -2.85 15.51 -15.01
CA ALA A 334 -3.78 15.67 -16.12
C ALA A 334 -3.63 14.51 -17.13
N ASN A 335 -2.39 14.09 -17.41
CA ASN A 335 -2.12 12.90 -18.22
C ASN A 335 -2.70 11.63 -17.59
N GLU A 336 -2.60 11.45 -16.27
CA GLU A 336 -3.24 10.32 -15.57
C GLU A 336 -4.77 10.32 -15.75
N ILE A 337 -5.43 11.49 -15.72
CA ILE A 337 -6.87 11.60 -16.01
C ILE A 337 -7.18 11.22 -17.46
N LEU A 338 -6.37 11.69 -18.43
CA LEU A 338 -6.54 11.34 -19.85
C LEU A 338 -6.40 9.83 -20.09
N ARG A 339 -5.38 9.20 -19.52
CA ARG A 339 -5.16 7.75 -19.57
C ARG A 339 -6.30 6.98 -18.91
N TRP A 340 -6.83 7.46 -17.79
CA TRP A 340 -8.01 6.88 -17.16
C TRP A 340 -9.26 6.99 -18.04
N LEU A 341 -9.49 8.13 -18.69
CA LEU A 341 -10.59 8.30 -19.66
C LEU A 341 -10.43 7.38 -20.89
N ALA A 342 -9.19 7.02 -21.25
CA ALA A 342 -8.88 6.05 -22.31
C ALA A 342 -9.01 4.58 -21.87
N GLY A 343 -9.13 4.31 -20.57
CA GLY A 343 -9.26 2.97 -20.02
C GLY A 343 -7.94 2.28 -19.65
N ASP A 344 -6.80 2.98 -19.71
CA ASP A 344 -5.46 2.42 -19.46
C ASP A 344 -5.27 1.82 -18.06
N TYR A 345 -6.10 2.24 -17.11
CA TYR A 345 -6.03 1.79 -15.72
C TYR A 345 -7.07 0.73 -15.36
N GLN A 346 -7.88 0.26 -16.32
CA GLN A 346 -8.86 -0.78 -16.04
C GLN A 346 -8.15 -2.07 -15.61
N VAL A 347 -8.49 -2.54 -14.41
CA VAL A 347 -8.02 -3.82 -13.89
C VAL A 347 -9.10 -4.85 -14.10
N THR A 348 -8.75 -6.05 -14.56
CA THR A 348 -9.70 -7.15 -14.74
C THR A 348 -9.55 -8.19 -13.63
N ASP A 349 -10.60 -8.99 -13.39
CA ASP A 349 -10.52 -10.11 -12.47
C ASP A 349 -9.41 -11.10 -12.85
N GLU A 350 -9.15 -11.29 -14.15
CA GLU A 350 -8.05 -12.12 -14.66
C GLU A 350 -6.68 -11.55 -14.25
N MET A 351 -6.48 -10.23 -14.32
CA MET A 351 -5.25 -9.60 -13.86
C MET A 351 -5.04 -9.85 -12.37
N VAL A 352 -6.07 -9.66 -11.54
CA VAL A 352 -6.00 -9.92 -10.10
C VAL A 352 -5.65 -11.38 -9.80
N GLN A 353 -6.25 -12.32 -10.55
CA GLN A 353 -6.01 -13.76 -10.36
C GLN A 353 -4.66 -14.24 -10.86
N THR A 354 -4.01 -13.54 -11.78
CA THR A 354 -2.72 -13.94 -12.38
C THR A 354 -1.52 -13.27 -11.72
N GLN A 355 -1.73 -12.12 -11.10
CA GLN A 355 -0.75 -11.42 -10.30
C GLN A 355 -0.54 -12.12 -8.95
#